data_AF-A0A0N8KBX5-F1
#
_entry.id   AF-A0A0N8KBX5-F1
#
_cell.length_a   1.000
_cell.length_b   1.000
_cell.length_c   1.000
_cell.angle_alpha   90.00
_cell.angle_beta   90.00
_cell.angle_gamma   90.00
#
_symmetry.space_group_name_H-M   'P 1'
#
loop_
_entity.id
_entity.type
_entity.pdbx_description
1 polymer ?
#
loop_
_entity_poly.entity_id
_entity_poly.type
_entity_poly.pdbx_seq_one_letter_code
_entity_poly.pdbx_strand_id
1 'polypeptide(L)'
;MIKLAFTWFLLAIGLWFLDLEEVSNYGLVVLCVLFAFPFYLFLREWSLLRRRALLAHVVNAESQIKSLLWNSAIAQVLIVFPALFAAILLLTTVQTLQTQGQYDTWVLVAGLVGFFLVLPRISRRVQVQVQPEHAQAVAIRTAFWLVFALMLFVSMVLWIWVYQVPDVRHLEWLALAESEFAIGQATARSELAGLIVGAQLALDSMFWYFMQTAEAPMLAWLVFAFYQALQLYIVFTFFVSFYLFFLTSNPKSTRSSGWVRKLGVGPFLVGIFSLVSVYVLFALGSAQLERVANERIATSESPEVTCTRKLLSELEEASDSHLQEQEHALNMQIEGYIGTELDVLFSQLELGVDAFLDWNFSILGQYTQLYMLARAGVSDREFEEDLNTRFMSFSEVDMDDELAGITNRVYQTFEGELQAVSNAQNSWVSAQFTQLRGEYDCGLAAMPTFQFEEFTTYSGVGLSVLSASAYTGFRLANFARVARMAIQRAILRRGAAKAGQSATSAGAGAVCGPFVLVCGAAIFAGADFALVKADEYANRERLRAELMAALTTERARIESSLNEQSRWAIESFQADLAEQQEEKFNILRDGLLRKPPNSR
;
A
#
# COMPACT_ATOMS: atom_id res chain seq x y z
N MET A 1 -3.38 -37.68 -3.83
CA MET A 1 -2.34 -36.62 -3.87
C MET A 1 -2.62 -35.60 -4.96
N ILE A 2 -2.71 -35.97 -6.24
CA ILE A 2 -2.95 -35.01 -7.35
C ILE A 2 -4.21 -34.13 -7.16
N LYS A 3 -5.37 -34.72 -6.84
CA LYS A 3 -6.60 -33.94 -6.56
C LYS A 3 -6.46 -32.94 -5.41
N LEU A 4 -5.63 -33.28 -4.42
CA LEU A 4 -5.40 -32.49 -3.22
C LEU A 4 -4.45 -31.32 -3.50
N ALA A 5 -3.39 -31.57 -4.27
CA ALA A 5 -2.50 -30.53 -4.79
C ALA A 5 -3.25 -29.55 -5.69
N PHE A 6 -4.19 -30.02 -6.52
CA PHE A 6 -5.02 -29.15 -7.37
C PHE A 6 -5.96 -28.26 -6.55
N THR A 7 -6.64 -28.80 -5.53
CA THR A 7 -7.48 -27.97 -4.63
C THR A 7 -6.67 -26.94 -3.84
N TRP A 8 -5.41 -27.25 -3.52
CA TRP A 8 -4.50 -26.33 -2.85
C TRP A 8 -4.05 -25.20 -3.75
N PHE A 9 -3.76 -25.52 -5.01
CA PHE A 9 -3.45 -24.53 -6.04
C PHE A 9 -4.62 -23.57 -6.24
N LEU A 10 -5.85 -24.08 -6.34
CA LEU A 10 -7.05 -23.24 -6.46
C LEU A 10 -7.29 -22.38 -5.22
N LEU A 11 -6.98 -22.87 -4.02
CA LEU A 11 -7.15 -22.11 -2.79
C LEU A 11 -6.06 -21.04 -2.63
N ALA A 12 -4.81 -21.32 -3.05
CA ALA A 12 -3.76 -20.32 -3.12
C ALA A 12 -4.10 -19.22 -4.14
N ILE A 13 -4.64 -19.61 -5.31
CA ILE A 13 -5.16 -18.67 -6.30
C ILE A 13 -6.33 -17.85 -5.73
N GLY A 14 -7.27 -18.50 -5.05
CA GLY A 14 -8.43 -17.82 -4.47
C GLY A 14 -8.06 -16.81 -3.39
N LEU A 15 -7.04 -17.11 -2.56
CA LEU A 15 -6.47 -16.13 -1.64
C LEU A 15 -5.74 -15.00 -2.38
N TRP A 16 -5.05 -15.32 -3.48
CA TRP A 16 -4.33 -14.34 -4.28
C TRP A 16 -5.24 -13.35 -5.01
N PHE A 17 -6.46 -13.74 -5.36
CA PHE A 17 -7.48 -12.86 -5.94
C PHE A 17 -8.42 -12.25 -4.89
N LEU A 18 -8.16 -12.48 -3.59
CA LEU A 18 -8.95 -11.85 -2.54
C LEU A 18 -8.48 -10.40 -2.39
N ASP A 19 -9.21 -9.48 -3.00
CA ASP A 19 -9.00 -8.05 -2.81
C ASP A 19 -9.80 -7.59 -1.59
N LEU A 20 -9.10 -7.30 -0.49
CA LEU A 20 -9.71 -6.83 0.75
C LEU A 20 -10.33 -5.44 0.60
N GLU A 21 -9.87 -4.64 -0.36
CA GLU A 21 -10.35 -3.28 -0.58
C GLU A 21 -11.81 -3.28 -1.07
N GLU A 22 -12.22 -4.30 -1.82
CA GLU A 22 -13.59 -4.41 -2.35
C GLU A 22 -14.58 -5.09 -1.39
N VAL A 23 -14.10 -5.69 -0.30
CA VAL A 23 -14.90 -6.53 0.59
C VAL A 23 -15.73 -5.68 1.56
N SER A 24 -17.05 -5.89 1.55
CA SER A 24 -17.96 -5.28 2.54
C SER A 24 -17.70 -5.78 3.97
N ASN A 25 -18.06 -4.99 4.99
CA ASN A 25 -17.97 -5.36 6.41
C ASN A 25 -18.54 -6.77 6.71
N TYR A 26 -19.71 -7.09 6.15
CA TYR A 26 -20.33 -8.42 6.33
C TYR A 26 -19.54 -9.53 5.62
N GLY A 27 -19.00 -9.24 4.44
CA GLY A 27 -18.12 -10.15 3.72
C GLY A 27 -16.87 -10.50 4.53
N LEU A 28 -16.28 -9.50 5.19
CA LEU A 28 -15.08 -9.67 6.02
C LEU A 28 -15.38 -10.57 7.23
N VAL A 29 -16.49 -10.35 7.93
CA VAL A 29 -16.91 -11.23 9.04
C VAL A 29 -17.13 -12.67 8.58
N VAL A 30 -17.80 -12.87 7.44
CA VAL A 30 -18.02 -14.21 6.87
C VAL A 30 -16.69 -14.88 6.52
N LEU A 31 -15.77 -14.16 5.87
CA LEU A 31 -14.43 -14.67 5.55
C LEU A 31 -13.64 -15.03 6.80
N CYS A 32 -13.66 -14.18 7.82
CA CYS A 32 -13.05 -14.45 9.12
C CYS A 32 -13.56 -15.77 9.73
N VAL A 33 -14.88 -15.99 9.77
CA VAL A 33 -15.46 -17.22 10.32
C VAL A 33 -15.10 -18.43 9.45
N LEU A 34 -15.12 -18.29 8.13
CA LEU A 34 -14.75 -19.35 7.19
C LEU A 34 -13.27 -19.76 7.35
N PHE A 35 -12.37 -18.80 7.49
CA PHE A 35 -10.93 -19.05 7.65
C PHE A 35 -10.55 -19.49 9.07
N ALA A 36 -11.31 -19.08 10.08
CA ALA A 36 -11.11 -19.53 11.46
C ALA A 36 -11.39 -21.03 11.62
N PHE A 37 -12.29 -21.61 10.82
CA PHE A 37 -12.65 -23.01 10.98
C PHE A 37 -11.49 -24.01 10.70
N PRO A 38 -10.72 -23.88 9.60
CA PRO A 38 -9.49 -24.65 9.42
C PRO A 38 -8.53 -24.50 10.60
N PHE A 39 -8.21 -23.26 11.02
CA PHE A 39 -7.31 -23.02 12.16
C PHE A 39 -7.80 -23.69 13.44
N TYR A 40 -9.10 -23.63 13.69
CA TYR A 40 -9.75 -24.29 14.81
C TYR A 40 -9.48 -25.81 14.80
N LEU A 41 -9.62 -26.47 13.64
CA LEU A 41 -9.33 -27.90 13.52
C LEU A 41 -7.87 -28.21 13.87
N PHE A 42 -6.93 -27.44 13.34
CA PHE A 42 -5.51 -27.63 13.61
C PHE A 42 -5.17 -27.44 15.10
N LEU A 43 -5.65 -26.35 15.71
CA LEU A 43 -5.41 -26.04 17.13
C LEU A 43 -6.11 -27.05 18.05
N ARG A 44 -7.30 -27.54 17.68
CA ARG A 44 -8.05 -28.54 18.45
C ARG A 44 -7.30 -29.86 18.52
N GLU A 45 -6.83 -30.40 17.39
CA GLU A 45 -6.13 -31.68 17.37
C GLU A 45 -4.90 -31.64 18.28
N TRP A 46 -4.16 -30.53 18.24
CA TRP A 46 -2.94 -30.39 19.00
C TRP A 46 -3.16 -30.14 20.50
N SER A 47 -4.08 -29.25 20.85
CA SER A 47 -4.41 -28.95 22.24
C SER A 47 -4.98 -30.18 22.96
N LEU A 48 -5.83 -30.96 22.28
CA LEU A 48 -6.35 -32.22 22.82
C LEU A 48 -5.25 -33.26 22.97
N LEU A 49 -4.32 -33.37 22.02
CA LEU A 49 -3.19 -34.31 22.14
C LEU A 49 -2.30 -33.98 23.33
N ARG A 50 -1.86 -32.72 23.48
CA ARG A 50 -1.07 -32.26 24.64
C ARG A 50 -1.79 -32.52 25.95
N ARG A 51 -3.07 -32.17 26.00
CA ARG A 51 -3.88 -32.35 27.20
C ARG A 51 -4.06 -33.82 27.55
N ARG A 52 -4.31 -34.69 26.58
CA ARG A 52 -4.47 -36.13 26.83
C ARG A 52 -3.17 -36.79 27.24
N ALA A 53 -2.03 -36.37 26.68
CA ALA A 53 -0.72 -36.81 27.14
C ALA A 53 -0.47 -36.42 28.60
N LEU A 54 -0.78 -35.17 28.98
CA LEU A 54 -0.68 -34.70 30.37
C LEU A 54 -1.64 -35.45 31.30
N LEU A 55 -2.91 -35.61 30.91
CA LEU A 55 -3.91 -36.34 31.72
C LEU A 55 -3.57 -37.82 31.86
N ALA A 56 -3.01 -38.45 30.82
CA ALA A 56 -2.57 -39.84 30.88
C ALA A 56 -1.37 -40.02 31.82
N HIS A 57 -0.53 -38.99 31.97
CA HIS A 57 0.62 -39.01 32.86
C HIS A 57 0.27 -38.66 34.32
N VAL A 58 -0.63 -37.69 34.53
CA VAL A 58 -0.91 -37.10 35.85
C VAL A 58 -2.09 -37.79 36.56
N VAL A 59 -3.07 -38.34 35.82
CA VAL A 59 -4.33 -38.80 36.40
C VAL A 59 -4.50 -40.32 36.27
N ASN A 60 -4.89 -40.97 37.37
CA ASN A 60 -5.21 -42.40 37.40
C ASN A 60 -6.25 -42.79 36.34
N ALA A 61 -6.12 -44.00 35.80
CA ALA A 61 -6.91 -44.49 34.67
C ALA A 61 -8.43 -44.46 34.91
N GLU A 62 -8.87 -44.66 36.16
CA GLU A 62 -10.29 -44.79 36.56
C GLU A 62 -10.92 -43.47 37.06
N SER A 63 -10.18 -42.37 37.09
CA SER A 63 -10.70 -41.11 37.64
C SER A 63 -11.79 -40.49 36.76
N GLN A 64 -12.91 -40.09 37.36
CA GLN A 64 -13.98 -39.31 36.69
C GLN A 64 -13.48 -37.95 36.17
N ILE A 65 -12.44 -37.39 36.79
CA ILE A 65 -11.81 -36.15 36.32
C ILE A 65 -11.17 -36.38 34.95
N LYS A 66 -10.59 -37.56 34.71
CA LYS A 66 -10.03 -37.93 33.41
C LYS A 66 -11.13 -37.95 32.35
N SER A 67 -12.26 -38.61 32.59
CA SER A 67 -13.34 -38.72 31.58
C SER A 67 -13.99 -37.37 31.26
N LEU A 68 -14.18 -36.50 32.26
CA LEU A 68 -14.72 -35.14 32.06
C LEU A 68 -13.75 -34.25 31.25
N LEU A 69 -12.46 -34.29 31.58
CA LEU A 69 -11.44 -33.43 30.96
C LEU A 69 -10.92 -33.99 29.62
N TRP A 70 -11.12 -35.28 29.32
CA TRP A 70 -10.60 -35.93 28.10
C TRP A 70 -11.17 -35.34 26.80
N ASN A 71 -12.45 -34.97 26.81
CA ASN A 71 -13.20 -34.41 25.69
C ASN A 71 -13.93 -33.11 26.09
N SER A 72 -13.30 -32.31 26.96
CA SER A 72 -13.90 -31.09 27.50
C SER A 72 -14.37 -30.13 26.39
N ALA A 73 -15.68 -29.85 26.37
CA ALA A 73 -16.29 -28.89 25.46
C ALA A 73 -15.80 -27.47 25.71
N ILE A 74 -15.53 -27.10 26.97
CA ILE A 74 -15.03 -25.76 27.35
C ILE A 74 -13.70 -25.45 26.67
N ALA A 75 -12.74 -26.38 26.73
CA ALA A 75 -11.46 -26.18 26.05
C ALA A 75 -11.62 -26.11 24.54
N GLN A 76 -12.58 -26.84 23.97
CA GLN A 76 -12.88 -26.75 22.55
C GLN A 76 -13.50 -25.39 22.20
N VAL A 77 -14.37 -24.80 23.03
CA VAL A 77 -14.90 -23.45 22.81
C VAL A 77 -13.81 -22.39 22.94
N LEU A 78 -12.92 -22.51 23.93
CA LEU A 78 -11.82 -21.56 24.14
C LEU A 78 -10.81 -21.50 22.98
N ILE A 79 -10.73 -22.55 22.15
CA ILE A 79 -9.85 -22.57 20.96
C ILE A 79 -10.43 -21.73 19.81
N VAL A 80 -11.71 -21.37 19.85
CA VAL A 80 -12.33 -20.51 18.83
C VAL A 80 -11.68 -19.12 18.81
N PHE A 81 -11.33 -18.58 19.97
CA PHE A 81 -10.68 -17.27 20.09
C PHE A 81 -9.32 -17.18 19.36
N PRO A 82 -8.32 -18.03 19.65
CA PRO A 82 -7.06 -17.99 18.91
C PRO A 82 -7.23 -18.37 17.43
N ALA A 83 -8.26 -19.14 17.07
CA ALA A 83 -8.56 -19.46 15.67
C ALA A 83 -9.09 -18.24 14.89
N LEU A 84 -9.99 -17.45 15.51
CA LEU A 84 -10.46 -16.18 14.94
C LEU A 84 -9.34 -15.16 14.84
N PHE A 85 -8.51 -15.04 15.88
CA PHE A 85 -7.36 -14.15 15.85
C PHE A 85 -6.39 -14.53 14.73
N ALA A 86 -6.09 -15.82 14.55
CA ALA A 86 -5.27 -16.30 13.43
C ALA A 86 -5.91 -16.04 12.06
N ALA A 87 -7.24 -16.08 11.96
CA ALA A 87 -7.95 -15.76 10.73
C ALA A 87 -7.88 -14.26 10.38
N ILE A 88 -7.98 -13.38 11.38
CA ILE A 88 -7.80 -11.93 11.19
C ILE A 88 -6.38 -11.64 10.72
N LEU A 89 -5.36 -12.20 11.38
CA LEU A 89 -3.97 -12.05 10.94
C LEU A 89 -3.71 -12.69 9.58
N LEU A 90 -4.42 -13.77 9.21
CA LEU A 90 -4.32 -14.32 7.87
C LEU A 90 -4.81 -13.31 6.83
N LEU A 91 -5.95 -12.64 7.07
CA LEU A 91 -6.45 -11.62 6.17
C LEU A 91 -5.46 -10.47 6.02
N THR A 92 -4.84 -10.01 7.12
CA THR A 92 -3.84 -8.93 7.04
C THR A 92 -2.61 -9.35 6.22
N THR A 93 -2.11 -10.56 6.44
CA THR A 93 -0.90 -11.09 5.76
C THR A 93 -1.12 -11.48 4.29
N VAL A 94 -2.35 -11.74 3.86
CA VAL A 94 -2.63 -12.02 2.44
C VAL A 94 -2.38 -10.77 1.59
N GLN A 95 -2.72 -9.59 2.12
CA GLN A 95 -2.51 -8.33 1.41
C GLN A 95 -1.03 -7.99 1.27
N THR A 96 -0.22 -8.22 2.31
CA THR A 96 1.24 -7.98 2.23
C THR A 96 1.91 -8.88 1.20
N LEU A 97 1.47 -10.13 1.10
CA LEU A 97 1.98 -11.08 0.10
C LEU A 97 1.66 -10.66 -1.34
N GLN A 98 0.56 -9.94 -1.56
CA GLN A 98 0.20 -9.40 -2.87
C GLN A 98 1.06 -8.18 -3.23
N THR A 99 1.29 -7.27 -2.28
CA THR A 99 1.95 -5.98 -2.54
C THR A 99 3.48 -6.07 -2.52
N GLN A 100 4.08 -6.80 -1.57
CA GLN A 100 5.52 -6.70 -1.29
C GLN A 100 6.43 -7.68 -2.03
N GLY A 101 5.96 -8.77 -2.65
CA GLY A 101 6.93 -9.66 -3.28
C GLY A 101 6.39 -10.87 -4.04
N GLN A 102 6.65 -10.86 -5.35
CA GLN A 102 6.56 -12.06 -6.18
C GLN A 102 7.35 -13.24 -5.57
N TYR A 103 8.45 -12.97 -4.86
CA TYR A 103 9.33 -13.99 -4.30
C TYR A 103 8.75 -14.76 -3.11
N ASP A 104 8.09 -14.09 -2.15
CA ASP A 104 7.50 -14.76 -0.99
C ASP A 104 6.38 -15.74 -1.38
N THR A 105 5.64 -15.41 -2.43
CA THR A 105 4.67 -16.32 -3.04
C THR A 105 5.34 -17.58 -3.60
N TRP A 106 6.48 -17.46 -4.26
CA TRP A 106 7.24 -18.63 -4.74
C TRP A 106 7.81 -19.47 -3.61
N VAL A 107 8.28 -18.84 -2.51
CA VAL A 107 8.73 -19.56 -1.32
C VAL A 107 7.58 -20.35 -0.69
N LEU A 108 6.40 -19.74 -0.57
CA LEU A 108 5.18 -20.43 -0.13
C LEU A 108 4.86 -21.63 -1.02
N VAL A 109 4.78 -21.45 -2.34
CA VAL A 109 4.49 -22.54 -3.29
C VAL A 109 5.52 -23.67 -3.19
N ALA A 110 6.82 -23.33 -3.15
CA ALA A 110 7.90 -24.30 -2.99
C ALA A 110 7.79 -25.03 -1.64
N GLY A 111 7.43 -24.32 -0.57
CA GLY A 111 7.15 -24.87 0.74
C GLY A 111 5.99 -25.86 0.75
N LEU A 112 4.86 -25.53 0.12
CA LEU A 112 3.71 -26.44 -0.01
C LEU A 112 4.10 -27.72 -0.77
N VAL A 113 4.85 -27.60 -1.87
CA VAL A 113 5.37 -28.76 -2.61
C VAL A 113 6.32 -29.58 -1.72
N GLY A 114 7.24 -28.93 -1.01
CA GLY A 114 8.16 -29.55 -0.06
C GLY A 114 7.42 -30.33 1.03
N PHE A 115 6.35 -29.76 1.59
CA PHE A 115 5.50 -30.41 2.58
C PHE A 115 4.92 -31.74 2.08
N PHE A 116 4.37 -31.77 0.86
CA PHE A 116 3.83 -33.01 0.29
C PHE A 116 4.92 -34.04 -0.07
N LEU A 117 6.15 -33.62 -0.35
CA LEU A 117 7.27 -34.52 -0.60
C LEU A 117 7.87 -35.10 0.69
N VAL A 118 7.89 -34.32 1.76
CA VAL A 118 8.47 -34.69 3.05
C VAL A 118 7.48 -35.53 3.88
N LEU A 119 6.18 -35.20 3.85
CA LEU A 119 5.16 -35.83 4.68
C LEU A 119 5.11 -37.37 4.55
N PRO A 120 5.11 -38.00 3.36
CA PRO A 120 5.08 -39.46 3.23
C PRO A 120 6.33 -40.15 3.79
N ARG A 121 7.48 -39.47 3.74
CA ARG A 121 8.74 -40.00 4.28
C ARG A 121 8.72 -39.98 5.81
N ILE A 122 8.26 -38.87 6.37
CA ILE A 122 8.11 -38.73 7.83
C ILE A 122 7.02 -39.67 8.35
N SER A 123 5.87 -39.78 7.67
CA SER A 123 4.77 -40.64 8.12
C SER A 123 5.20 -42.09 8.24
N ARG A 124 5.99 -42.61 7.29
CA ARG A 124 6.55 -43.98 7.36
C ARG A 124 7.45 -44.17 8.57
N ARG A 125 8.29 -43.19 8.91
CA ARG A 125 9.18 -43.27 10.08
C ARG A 125 8.41 -43.16 11.40
N VAL A 126 7.45 -42.25 11.47
CA VAL A 126 6.65 -42.00 12.68
C VAL A 126 5.72 -43.18 12.98
N GLN A 127 5.16 -43.83 11.96
CA GLN A 127 4.30 -45.02 12.15
C GLN A 127 5.01 -46.21 12.82
N VAL A 128 6.35 -46.28 12.75
CA VAL A 128 7.14 -47.33 13.42
C VAL A 128 7.29 -47.04 14.91
N GLN A 129 7.24 -45.76 15.32
CA GLN A 129 7.62 -45.32 16.67
C GLN A 129 6.43 -44.83 17.51
N VAL A 130 5.34 -44.43 16.87
CA VAL A 130 4.19 -43.77 17.52
C VAL A 130 2.94 -44.62 17.33
N GLN A 131 2.10 -44.67 18.38
CA GLN A 131 0.81 -45.34 18.32
C GLN A 131 -0.01 -44.86 17.09
N PRO A 132 -0.73 -45.76 16.42
CA PRO A 132 -1.42 -45.46 15.15
C PRO A 132 -2.44 -44.32 15.28
N GLU A 133 -3.02 -44.13 16.47
CA GLU A 133 -3.97 -43.05 16.75
C GLU A 133 -3.34 -41.65 16.72
N HIS A 134 -2.03 -41.53 16.94
CA HIS A 134 -1.32 -40.25 17.02
C HIS A 134 -0.26 -40.08 15.92
N ALA A 135 0.10 -41.15 15.22
CA ALA A 135 1.16 -41.15 14.23
C ALA A 135 0.96 -40.10 13.12
N GLN A 136 -0.28 -39.89 12.67
CA GLN A 136 -0.56 -38.91 11.60
C GLN A 136 -0.40 -37.46 12.07
N ALA A 137 -0.90 -37.11 13.25
CA ALA A 137 -0.77 -35.76 13.81
C ALA A 137 0.70 -35.40 14.09
N VAL A 138 1.46 -36.36 14.63
CA VAL A 138 2.91 -36.18 14.84
C VAL A 138 3.64 -36.01 13.51
N ALA A 139 3.35 -36.85 12.50
CA ALA A 139 3.99 -36.74 11.20
C ALA A 139 3.74 -35.40 10.49
N ILE A 140 2.50 -34.90 10.54
CA ILE A 140 2.14 -33.59 9.97
C ILE A 140 2.91 -32.46 10.67
N ARG A 141 2.99 -32.49 12.01
CA ARG A 141 3.72 -31.48 12.78
C ARG A 141 5.22 -31.50 12.49
N THR A 142 5.85 -32.68 12.43
CA THR A 142 7.28 -32.77 12.14
C THR A 142 7.58 -32.32 10.71
N ALA A 143 6.73 -32.66 9.74
CA ALA A 143 6.84 -32.17 8.37
C ALA A 143 6.67 -30.65 8.30
N PHE A 144 5.69 -30.10 9.02
CA PHE A 144 5.44 -28.67 9.11
C PHE A 144 6.69 -27.92 9.57
N TRP A 145 7.26 -28.27 10.73
CA TRP A 145 8.40 -27.53 11.27
C TRP A 145 9.66 -27.65 10.41
N LEU A 146 9.91 -28.82 9.81
CA LEU A 146 11.06 -29.01 8.93
C LEU A 146 10.96 -28.13 7.68
N VAL A 147 9.79 -28.10 7.05
CA VAL A 147 9.55 -27.29 5.85
C VAL A 147 9.50 -25.80 6.19
N PHE A 148 8.85 -25.42 7.28
CA PHE A 148 8.79 -24.03 7.74
C PHE A 148 10.19 -23.48 8.03
N ALA A 149 11.05 -24.23 8.73
CA ALA A 149 12.42 -23.81 8.98
C ALA A 149 13.22 -23.60 7.68
N LEU A 150 13.01 -24.46 6.68
CA LEU A 150 13.64 -24.30 5.36
C LEU A 150 13.11 -23.07 4.64
N MET A 151 11.80 -22.82 4.65
CA MET A 151 11.20 -21.66 4.02
C MET A 151 11.69 -20.36 4.66
N LEU A 152 11.73 -20.30 5.99
CA LEU A 152 12.25 -19.14 6.74
C LEU A 152 13.71 -18.86 6.39
N PHE A 153 14.54 -19.90 6.28
CA PHE A 153 15.92 -19.75 5.85
C PHE A 153 16.03 -19.18 4.43
N VAL A 154 15.24 -19.69 3.48
CA VAL A 154 15.22 -19.20 2.10
C VAL A 154 14.71 -17.76 2.02
N SER A 155 13.63 -17.41 2.71
CA SER A 155 13.10 -16.04 2.78
C SER A 155 14.13 -15.07 3.36
N MET A 156 14.84 -15.44 4.43
CA MET A 156 15.89 -14.61 4.99
C MET A 156 17.02 -14.33 4.00
N VAL A 157 17.42 -15.33 3.21
CA VAL A 157 18.41 -15.14 2.14
C VAL A 157 17.87 -14.19 1.06
N LEU A 158 16.60 -14.32 0.68
CA LEU A 158 15.99 -13.43 -0.31
C LEU A 158 15.91 -11.98 0.19
N TRP A 159 15.47 -11.74 1.42
CA TRP A 159 15.38 -10.38 1.96
C TRP A 159 16.74 -9.67 2.04
N ILE A 160 17.82 -10.41 2.35
CA ILE A 160 19.15 -9.81 2.46
C ILE A 160 19.74 -9.49 1.08
N TRP A 161 19.50 -10.32 0.06
CA TRP A 161 20.25 -10.27 -1.20
C TRP A 161 19.44 -9.84 -2.42
N VAL A 162 18.11 -9.88 -2.36
CA VAL A 162 17.23 -9.71 -3.53
C VAL A 162 16.26 -8.57 -3.35
N TYR A 163 15.70 -8.38 -2.15
CA TYR A 163 14.73 -7.32 -1.92
C TYR A 163 15.41 -5.95 -1.93
N GLN A 164 14.89 -5.05 -2.76
CA GLN A 164 15.25 -3.63 -2.75
C GLN A 164 14.40 -2.96 -1.67
N VAL A 165 15.07 -2.30 -0.72
CA VAL A 165 14.40 -1.65 0.40
C VAL A 165 14.20 -0.18 0.07
N PRO A 166 12.98 0.38 0.18
CA PRO A 166 12.73 1.82 0.01
C PRO A 166 13.47 2.61 1.10
N ASP A 167 14.21 3.66 0.73
CA ASP A 167 14.93 4.51 1.69
C ASP A 167 13.94 5.45 2.39
N VAL A 168 13.69 5.20 3.67
CA VAL A 168 12.73 5.95 4.51
C VAL A 168 13.44 6.70 5.64
N ARG A 169 14.78 6.80 5.60
CA ARG A 169 15.59 7.41 6.68
C ARG A 169 15.33 8.90 6.88
N HIS A 170 14.80 9.55 5.86
CA HIS A 170 14.55 10.99 5.83
C HIS A 170 13.17 11.37 6.39
N LEU A 171 12.32 10.38 6.72
CA LEU A 171 10.96 10.59 7.19
C LEU A 171 10.86 10.35 8.70
N GLU A 172 9.98 11.07 9.38
CA GLU A 172 9.67 10.79 10.78
C GLU A 172 8.80 9.52 10.88
N TRP A 173 9.13 8.61 11.81
CA TRP A 173 8.46 7.31 11.91
C TRP A 173 6.96 7.40 12.18
N LEU A 174 6.52 8.40 12.94
CA LEU A 174 5.11 8.58 13.27
C LEU A 174 4.35 9.10 12.04
N ALA A 175 4.89 10.12 11.37
CA ALA A 175 4.32 10.67 10.14
C ALA A 175 4.24 9.61 9.03
N LEU A 176 5.25 8.74 8.92
CA LEU A 176 5.25 7.60 7.99
C LEU A 176 4.19 6.55 8.35
N ALA A 177 3.99 6.27 9.63
CA ALA A 177 2.98 5.31 10.06
C ALA A 177 1.55 5.85 9.82
N GLU A 178 1.33 7.13 10.11
CA GLU A 178 0.04 7.80 9.92
C GLU A 178 -0.32 7.94 8.45
N SER A 179 0.64 8.32 7.59
CA SER A 179 0.39 8.45 6.15
C SER A 179 0.02 7.10 5.51
N GLU A 180 0.78 6.05 5.80
CA GLU A 180 0.52 4.69 5.29
C GLU A 180 -0.77 4.10 5.86
N PHE A 181 -1.11 4.45 7.10
CA PHE A 181 -2.40 4.09 7.69
C PHE A 181 -3.58 4.77 6.98
N ALA A 182 -3.47 6.07 6.72
CA ALA A 182 -4.49 6.85 6.02
C ALA A 182 -4.69 6.37 4.58
N ILE A 183 -3.60 6.06 3.87
CA ILE A 183 -3.65 5.44 2.53
C ILE A 183 -4.45 4.14 2.58
N GLY A 184 -4.13 3.25 3.52
CA GLY A 184 -4.85 1.97 3.66
C GLY A 184 -6.32 2.10 4.07
N GLN A 185 -6.67 3.12 4.85
CA GLN A 185 -8.06 3.43 5.14
C GLN A 185 -8.82 3.95 3.91
N ALA A 186 -8.18 4.84 3.13
CA ALA A 186 -8.81 5.50 1.99
C ALA A 186 -9.03 4.57 0.79
N THR A 187 -8.17 3.56 0.59
CA THR A 187 -8.33 2.61 -0.53
C THR A 187 -9.44 1.59 -0.30
N ALA A 188 -9.78 1.30 0.96
CA ALA A 188 -10.77 0.28 1.28
C ALA A 188 -12.21 0.80 1.21
N ARG A 189 -13.10 0.02 0.59
CA ARG A 189 -14.54 0.33 0.49
C ARG A 189 -15.28 0.28 1.84
N SER A 190 -14.71 -0.37 2.85
CA SER A 190 -15.35 -0.55 4.15
C SER A 190 -14.42 -0.19 5.29
N GLU A 191 -14.98 0.43 6.34
CA GLU A 191 -14.23 0.93 7.50
C GLU A 191 -13.40 -0.18 8.19
N LEU A 192 -13.97 -1.39 8.35
CA LEU A 192 -13.24 -2.50 8.98
C LEU A 192 -12.11 -3.03 8.08
N ALA A 193 -12.31 -3.05 6.77
CA ALA A 193 -11.26 -3.42 5.84
C ALA A 193 -10.14 -2.36 5.87
N GLY A 194 -10.51 -1.07 5.81
CA GLY A 194 -9.55 0.04 5.85
C GLY A 194 -8.72 0.08 7.11
N LEU A 195 -9.33 -0.19 8.28
CA LEU A 195 -8.59 -0.33 9.54
C LEU A 195 -7.56 -1.47 9.50
N ILE A 196 -7.92 -2.60 8.90
CA ILE A 196 -7.02 -3.77 8.79
C ILE A 196 -5.89 -3.48 7.81
N VAL A 197 -6.21 -2.93 6.64
CA VAL A 197 -5.26 -2.59 5.58
C VAL A 197 -4.29 -1.51 6.07
N GLY A 198 -4.81 -0.41 6.60
CA GLY A 198 -4.02 0.72 7.10
C GLY A 198 -3.09 0.30 8.24
N ALA A 199 -3.57 -0.47 9.22
CA ALA A 199 -2.72 -0.95 10.31
C ALA A 199 -1.58 -1.84 9.80
N GLN A 200 -1.83 -2.61 8.75
CA GLN A 200 -0.82 -3.50 8.16
C GLN A 200 0.26 -2.71 7.39
N LEU A 201 -0.15 -1.74 6.56
CA LEU A 201 0.78 -0.86 5.82
C LEU A 201 1.66 -0.04 6.77
N ALA A 202 1.06 0.55 7.81
CA ALA A 202 1.77 1.30 8.83
C ALA A 202 2.79 0.43 9.59
N LEU A 203 2.42 -0.81 9.95
CA LEU A 203 3.37 -1.73 10.60
C LEU A 203 4.55 -2.07 9.68
N ASP A 204 4.28 -2.35 8.41
CA ASP A 204 5.33 -2.69 7.45
C ASP A 204 6.30 -1.51 7.22
N SER A 205 5.78 -0.27 7.08
CA SER A 205 6.60 0.93 6.91
C SER A 205 7.43 1.23 8.17
N MET A 206 6.85 1.06 9.36
CA MET A 206 7.57 1.16 10.63
C MET A 206 8.71 0.15 10.74
N PHE A 207 8.50 -1.12 10.34
CA PHE A 207 9.55 -2.12 10.37
C PHE A 207 10.72 -1.76 9.44
N TRP A 208 10.43 -1.23 8.25
CA TRP A 208 11.48 -0.76 7.34
C TRP A 208 12.25 0.44 7.91
N TYR A 209 11.54 1.39 8.52
CA TYR A 209 12.16 2.54 9.20
C TYR A 209 13.11 2.09 10.32
N PHE A 210 12.64 1.25 11.24
CA PHE A 210 13.47 0.77 12.35
C PHE A 210 14.66 -0.05 11.86
N MET A 211 14.49 -0.82 10.79
CA MET A 211 15.58 -1.57 10.17
C MET A 211 16.71 -0.68 9.64
N GLN A 212 16.38 0.50 9.14
CA GLN A 212 17.35 1.43 8.57
C GLN A 212 17.98 2.39 9.58
N THR A 213 17.24 2.73 10.63
CA THR A 213 17.64 3.72 11.65
C THR A 213 18.17 3.10 12.94
N ALA A 214 18.06 1.78 13.13
CA ALA A 214 18.51 1.13 14.36
C ALA A 214 20.03 1.22 14.55
N GLU A 215 20.43 1.73 15.72
CA GLU A 215 21.82 1.73 16.19
C GLU A 215 22.39 0.30 16.35
N ALA A 216 21.51 -0.67 16.63
CA ALA A 216 21.82 -2.09 16.77
C ALA A 216 21.23 -2.89 15.60
N PRO A 217 21.89 -2.94 14.43
CA PRO A 217 21.32 -3.51 13.21
C PRO A 217 20.96 -4.99 13.39
N MET A 218 21.75 -5.75 14.16
CA MET A 218 21.46 -7.17 14.41
C MET A 218 20.13 -7.41 15.14
N LEU A 219 19.77 -6.55 16.11
CA LEU A 219 18.52 -6.69 16.85
C LEU A 219 17.33 -6.33 15.96
N ALA A 220 17.46 -5.28 15.14
CA ALA A 220 16.44 -4.92 14.16
C ALA A 220 16.20 -6.05 13.16
N TRP A 221 17.27 -6.65 12.61
CA TRP A 221 17.17 -7.82 11.72
C TRP A 221 16.51 -9.03 12.40
N LEU A 222 16.74 -9.26 13.69
CA LEU A 222 16.07 -10.32 14.45
C LEU A 222 14.59 -10.06 14.64
N VAL A 223 14.20 -8.81 14.96
CA VAL A 223 12.81 -8.41 15.11
C VAL A 223 12.08 -8.52 13.76
N PHE A 224 12.71 -8.05 12.68
CA PHE A 224 12.20 -8.18 11.32
C PHE A 224 12.04 -9.64 10.91
N ALA A 225 13.07 -10.46 11.11
CA ALA A 225 13.00 -11.89 10.82
C ALA A 225 11.90 -12.58 11.65
N PHE A 226 11.68 -12.17 12.90
CA PHE A 226 10.59 -12.68 13.73
C PHE A 226 9.21 -12.29 13.19
N TYR A 227 9.03 -11.02 12.82
CA TYR A 227 7.79 -10.52 12.24
C TYR A 227 7.44 -11.27 10.95
N GLN A 228 8.39 -11.39 10.03
CA GLN A 228 8.15 -12.10 8.79
C GLN A 228 7.99 -13.61 8.98
N ALA A 229 8.70 -14.20 9.94
CA ALA A 229 8.47 -15.59 10.33
C ALA A 229 7.04 -15.81 10.83
N LEU A 230 6.49 -14.85 11.58
CA LEU A 230 5.11 -14.90 12.06
C LEU A 230 4.12 -14.83 10.90
N GLN A 231 4.31 -13.93 9.93
CA GLN A 231 3.45 -13.86 8.74
C GLN A 231 3.47 -15.19 7.96
N LEU A 232 4.66 -15.67 7.62
CA LEU A 232 4.84 -16.93 6.90
C LEU A 232 4.26 -18.13 7.66
N TYR A 233 4.41 -18.15 8.98
CA TYR A 233 3.87 -19.19 9.85
C TYR A 233 2.35 -19.25 9.78
N ILE A 234 1.67 -18.09 9.81
CA ILE A 234 0.20 -18.00 9.78
C ILE A 234 -0.33 -18.55 8.46
N VAL A 235 0.21 -18.08 7.34
CA VAL A 235 -0.21 -18.50 6.00
C VAL A 235 0.05 -19.99 5.79
N PHE A 236 1.25 -20.47 6.13
CA PHE A 236 1.58 -21.89 6.00
C PHE A 236 0.71 -22.77 6.92
N THR A 237 0.42 -22.29 8.14
CA THR A 237 -0.50 -22.97 9.06
C THR A 237 -1.91 -23.04 8.49
N PHE A 238 -2.40 -22.01 7.81
CA PHE A 238 -3.71 -22.03 7.16
C PHE A 238 -3.81 -23.16 6.13
N PHE A 239 -2.82 -23.27 5.25
CA PHE A 239 -2.76 -24.36 4.27
C PHE A 239 -2.74 -25.72 4.97
N VAL A 240 -1.82 -25.97 5.92
CA VAL A 240 -1.78 -27.24 6.65
C VAL A 240 -3.08 -27.53 7.41
N SER A 241 -3.75 -26.51 7.92
CA SER A 241 -5.05 -26.62 8.56
C SER A 241 -6.14 -27.06 7.56
N PHE A 242 -6.12 -26.50 6.35
CA PHE A 242 -7.01 -26.89 5.27
C PHE A 242 -6.74 -28.33 4.79
N TYR A 243 -5.49 -28.81 4.84
CA TYR A 243 -5.16 -30.22 4.60
C TYR A 243 -5.93 -31.14 5.56
N LEU A 244 -5.88 -30.81 6.86
CA LEU A 244 -6.56 -31.57 7.90
C LEU A 244 -8.07 -31.55 7.71
N PHE A 245 -8.64 -30.40 7.32
CA PHE A 245 -10.05 -30.30 6.99
C PHE A 245 -10.45 -31.28 5.86
N PHE A 246 -9.65 -31.37 4.80
CA PHE A 246 -9.94 -32.29 3.70
C PHE A 246 -9.80 -33.76 4.09
N LEU A 247 -8.77 -34.09 4.88
CA LEU A 247 -8.56 -35.45 5.40
C LEU A 247 -9.71 -35.91 6.30
N THR A 248 -10.23 -35.01 7.14
CA THR A 248 -11.34 -35.32 8.05
C THR A 248 -12.69 -35.38 7.33
N SER A 249 -12.84 -34.63 6.24
CA SER A 249 -14.07 -34.60 5.42
C SER A 249 -14.22 -35.78 4.45
N ASN A 250 -13.19 -36.57 4.20
CA ASN A 250 -13.21 -37.63 3.20
C ASN A 250 -13.49 -39.02 3.84
N PRO A 251 -14.73 -39.55 3.77
CA PRO A 251 -15.13 -40.75 4.52
C PRO A 251 -14.45 -42.04 4.04
N LYS A 252 -13.83 -42.02 2.85
CA LYS A 252 -13.19 -43.20 2.25
C LYS A 252 -11.72 -43.38 2.66
N SER A 253 -11.06 -42.39 3.27
CA SER A 253 -9.62 -42.46 3.58
C SER A 253 -9.28 -42.94 4.99
N THR A 254 -10.26 -43.17 5.87
CA THR A 254 -10.01 -43.58 7.26
C THR A 254 -10.71 -44.89 7.60
N ARG A 255 -9.97 -45.99 7.48
CA ARG A 255 -10.36 -47.32 7.98
C ARG A 255 -10.09 -47.48 9.48
N SER A 256 -9.66 -46.43 10.18
CA SER A 256 -9.29 -46.47 11.59
C SER A 256 -10.08 -45.46 12.42
N SER A 257 -10.80 -46.03 13.39
CA SER A 257 -11.39 -45.45 14.61
C SER A 257 -12.41 -44.31 14.46
N GLY A 258 -13.56 -44.49 15.13
CA GLY A 258 -14.67 -43.53 15.22
C GLY A 258 -14.36 -42.20 15.90
N TRP A 259 -13.08 -41.85 16.06
CA TRP A 259 -12.61 -40.63 16.70
C TRP A 259 -12.69 -39.40 15.77
N VAL A 260 -12.53 -39.59 14.45
CA VAL A 260 -12.55 -38.52 13.43
C VAL A 260 -13.98 -38.06 13.08
N ARG A 261 -15.02 -38.81 13.46
CA ARG A 261 -16.38 -38.62 12.94
C ARG A 261 -17.18 -37.49 13.61
N LYS A 262 -16.68 -36.88 14.68
CA LYS A 262 -17.23 -35.64 15.23
C LYS A 262 -16.28 -34.50 14.85
N LEU A 263 -16.54 -33.86 13.72
CA LEU A 263 -15.77 -32.75 13.15
C LEU A 263 -15.60 -31.52 14.09
N GLY A 264 -16.07 -31.58 15.34
CA GLY A 264 -16.07 -30.50 16.34
C GLY A 264 -16.77 -29.23 15.90
N VAL A 265 -17.64 -29.34 14.88
CA VAL A 265 -18.44 -28.22 14.36
C VAL A 265 -19.38 -27.68 15.45
N GLY A 266 -19.95 -28.56 16.29
CA GLY A 266 -20.79 -28.15 17.42
C GLY A 266 -20.12 -27.13 18.36
N PRO A 267 -18.99 -27.46 19.01
CA PRO A 267 -18.30 -26.52 19.88
C PRO A 267 -17.77 -25.27 19.17
N PHE A 268 -17.41 -25.36 17.88
CA PHE A 268 -17.05 -24.19 17.08
C PHE A 268 -18.25 -23.23 16.92
N LEU A 269 -19.40 -23.74 16.48
CA LEU A 269 -20.62 -22.94 16.33
C LEU A 269 -21.06 -22.33 17.66
N VAL A 270 -21.00 -23.09 18.76
CA VAL A 270 -21.31 -22.56 20.10
C VAL A 270 -20.38 -21.40 20.47
N GLY A 271 -19.09 -21.48 20.15
CA GLY A 271 -18.15 -20.37 20.37
C GLY A 271 -18.50 -19.13 19.55
N ILE A 272 -18.82 -19.30 18.26
CA ILE A 272 -19.24 -18.20 17.38
C ILE A 272 -20.56 -17.57 17.87
N PHE A 273 -21.57 -18.37 18.20
CA PHE A 273 -22.85 -17.86 18.73
C PHE A 273 -22.67 -17.13 20.05
N SER A 274 -21.78 -17.60 20.93
CA SER A 274 -21.46 -16.91 22.18
C SER A 274 -20.86 -15.53 21.91
N LEU A 275 -19.97 -15.40 20.93
CA LEU A 275 -19.36 -14.12 20.54
C LEU A 275 -20.38 -13.15 19.94
N VAL A 276 -21.21 -13.63 19.01
CA VAL A 276 -22.28 -12.82 18.42
C VAL A 276 -23.25 -12.34 19.50
N SER A 277 -23.60 -13.20 20.45
CA SER A 277 -24.48 -12.84 21.57
C SER A 277 -23.88 -11.72 22.44
N VAL A 278 -22.58 -11.80 22.75
CA VAL A 278 -21.88 -10.76 23.52
C VAL A 278 -21.81 -9.45 22.74
N TYR A 279 -21.48 -9.49 21.44
CA TYR A 279 -21.45 -8.30 20.60
C TYR A 279 -22.81 -7.62 20.49
N VAL A 280 -23.89 -8.39 20.28
CA VAL A 280 -25.26 -7.86 20.21
C VAL A 280 -25.68 -7.24 21.55
N LEU A 281 -25.34 -7.88 22.68
CA LEU A 281 -25.61 -7.30 24.00
C LEU A 281 -24.86 -6.00 24.23
N PHE A 282 -23.60 -5.92 23.78
CA PHE A 282 -22.81 -4.68 23.87
C PHE A 282 -23.38 -3.57 22.99
N ALA A 283 -23.71 -3.88 21.72
CA ALA A 283 -24.27 -2.92 20.77
C ALA A 283 -25.67 -2.42 21.19
N LEU A 284 -26.51 -3.30 21.77
CA LEU A 284 -27.78 -2.89 22.34
C LEU A 284 -27.59 -1.99 23.56
N GLY A 285 -26.59 -2.29 24.41
CA GLY A 285 -26.25 -1.48 25.58
C GLY A 285 -25.75 -0.08 25.20
N SER A 286 -24.87 0.03 24.22
CA SER A 286 -24.36 1.33 23.74
C SER A 286 -25.47 2.15 23.09
N ALA A 287 -26.32 1.55 22.25
CA ALA A 287 -27.46 2.23 21.64
C ALA A 287 -28.50 2.70 22.67
N GLN A 288 -28.69 1.96 23.78
CA GLN A 288 -29.54 2.40 24.88
C GLN A 288 -28.95 3.57 25.66
N LEU A 289 -27.63 3.56 25.91
CA LEU A 289 -26.92 4.67 26.53
C LEU A 289 -27.02 5.95 25.70
N GLU A 290 -26.88 5.82 24.39
CA GLU A 290 -26.97 6.94 23.44
C GLU A 290 -28.40 7.50 23.36
N ARG A 291 -29.44 6.64 23.36
CA ARG A 291 -30.83 7.08 23.45
C ARG A 291 -31.17 7.78 24.76
N VAL A 292 -30.67 7.27 25.89
CA VAL A 292 -30.90 7.90 27.21
C VAL A 292 -30.14 9.22 27.35
N ALA A 293 -28.97 9.34 26.72
CA ALA A 293 -28.25 10.61 26.61
C ALA A 293 -29.05 11.62 25.78
N ASN A 294 -29.60 11.21 24.64
CA ASN A 294 -30.36 12.07 23.74
C ASN A 294 -31.76 12.45 24.28
N GLU A 295 -32.46 11.55 24.97
CA GLU A 295 -33.78 11.84 25.58
C GLU A 295 -33.71 12.82 26.76
N ARG A 296 -32.59 12.88 27.49
CA ARG A 296 -32.41 13.84 28.59
C ARG A 296 -32.16 15.27 28.11
N ILE A 297 -31.79 15.46 26.84
CA ILE A 297 -31.54 16.79 26.27
C ILE A 297 -32.83 17.44 25.74
N ALA A 298 -33.88 16.64 25.48
CA ALA A 298 -35.11 17.11 24.82
C ALA A 298 -36.16 17.78 25.72
N THR A 299 -35.98 17.84 27.06
CA THR A 299 -37.00 18.40 27.96
C THR A 299 -36.52 19.63 28.72
N SER A 300 -36.60 20.80 28.05
CA SER A 300 -36.80 22.16 28.60
C SER A 300 -36.19 23.20 27.64
N GLU A 301 -36.86 23.50 26.52
CA GLU A 301 -36.39 24.56 25.63
C GLU A 301 -36.77 25.93 26.20
N SER A 302 -35.79 26.55 26.90
CA SER A 302 -35.83 27.95 27.31
C SER A 302 -35.66 28.86 26.09
N PRO A 303 -36.29 30.04 26.01
CA PRO A 303 -36.11 31.00 24.91
C PRO A 303 -34.64 31.41 24.66
N GLU A 304 -33.76 31.30 25.65
CA GLU A 304 -32.30 31.46 25.51
C GLU A 304 -31.65 30.40 24.59
N VAL A 305 -32.17 29.16 24.60
CA VAL A 305 -31.66 28.04 23.79
C VAL A 305 -32.01 28.24 22.31
N THR A 306 -33.19 28.79 22.03
CA THR A 306 -33.62 29.12 20.67
C THR A 306 -32.82 30.28 20.08
N CYS A 307 -32.52 31.31 20.89
CA CYS A 307 -31.63 32.44 20.53
C CYS A 307 -30.23 31.94 20.16
N THR A 308 -29.64 31.12 21.03
CA THR A 308 -28.29 30.56 20.86
C THR A 308 -28.18 29.66 19.62
N ARG A 309 -29.17 28.78 19.39
CA ARG A 309 -29.16 27.90 18.22
C ARG A 309 -29.24 28.69 16.91
N LYS A 310 -30.05 29.75 16.87
CA LYS A 310 -30.21 30.60 15.68
C LYS A 310 -28.92 31.37 15.35
N LEU A 311 -28.27 31.94 16.37
CA LEU A 311 -26.97 32.63 16.19
C LEU A 311 -25.88 31.66 15.71
N LEU A 312 -25.80 30.46 16.31
CA LEU A 312 -24.81 29.46 15.92
C LEU A 312 -25.04 28.95 14.49
N SER A 313 -26.29 28.72 14.07
CA SER A 313 -26.58 28.30 12.69
C SER A 313 -26.28 29.38 11.66
N GLU A 314 -26.56 30.66 11.97
CA GLU A 314 -26.20 31.77 11.07
C GLU A 314 -24.68 31.95 10.96
N LEU A 315 -23.94 31.66 12.04
CA LEU A 315 -22.48 31.69 12.04
C LEU A 315 -21.86 30.49 11.31
N GLU A 316 -22.44 29.31 11.45
CA GLU A 316 -22.05 28.07 10.77
C GLU A 316 -22.18 28.24 9.24
N GLU A 317 -23.35 28.67 8.76
CA GLU A 317 -23.59 28.91 7.33
C GLU A 317 -22.65 29.99 6.76
N ALA A 318 -22.37 31.05 7.54
CA ALA A 318 -21.43 32.08 7.13
C ALA A 318 -19.97 31.56 7.11
N SER A 319 -19.59 30.70 8.06
CA SER A 319 -18.25 30.11 8.17
C SER A 319 -17.97 29.17 6.99
N ASP A 320 -18.93 28.32 6.65
CA ASP A 320 -18.82 27.39 5.52
C ASP A 320 -18.67 28.14 4.20
N SER A 321 -19.47 29.19 3.99
CA SER A 321 -19.36 30.04 2.81
C SER A 321 -18.00 30.74 2.74
N HIS A 322 -17.41 31.14 3.87
CA HIS A 322 -16.10 31.79 3.89
C HIS A 322 -14.96 30.81 3.62
N LEU A 323 -15.06 29.57 4.12
CA LEU A 323 -14.09 28.50 3.86
C LEU A 323 -14.04 28.12 2.38
N GLN A 324 -15.20 28.01 1.72
CA GLN A 324 -15.27 27.72 0.28
C GLN A 324 -14.63 28.83 -0.57
N GLU A 325 -14.78 30.10 -0.17
CA GLU A 325 -14.12 31.22 -0.87
C GLU A 325 -12.60 31.16 -0.71
N GLN A 326 -12.11 30.84 0.49
CA GLN A 326 -10.68 30.64 0.76
C GLN A 326 -10.12 29.42 0.02
N GLU A 327 -10.90 28.35 -0.12
CA GLU A 327 -10.54 27.15 -0.89
C GLU A 327 -10.19 27.50 -2.33
N HIS A 328 -11.09 28.23 -2.98
CA HIS A 328 -10.93 28.57 -4.38
C HIS A 328 -9.72 29.48 -4.59
N ALA A 329 -9.51 30.45 -3.70
CA ALA A 329 -8.35 31.32 -3.72
C ALA A 329 -7.03 30.54 -3.54
N LEU A 330 -6.98 29.63 -2.57
CA LEU A 330 -5.80 28.81 -2.30
C LEU A 330 -5.48 27.87 -3.46
N ASN A 331 -6.50 27.20 -4.02
CA ASN A 331 -6.35 26.35 -5.20
C ASN A 331 -5.74 27.14 -6.36
N MET A 332 -6.27 28.31 -6.70
CA MET A 332 -5.73 29.14 -7.79
C MET A 332 -4.28 29.58 -7.54
N GLN A 333 -3.93 29.88 -6.28
CA GLN A 333 -2.58 30.31 -5.93
C GLN A 333 -1.56 29.17 -6.06
N ILE A 334 -1.89 27.98 -5.56
CA ILE A 334 -1.00 26.82 -5.64
C ILE A 334 -0.87 26.32 -7.07
N GLU A 335 -1.96 26.25 -7.84
CA GLU A 335 -1.92 25.90 -9.27
C GLU A 335 -1.04 26.88 -10.06
N GLY A 336 -1.15 28.19 -9.77
CA GLY A 336 -0.30 29.21 -10.39
C GLY A 336 1.18 29.08 -10.04
N TYR A 337 1.48 28.71 -8.79
CA TYR A 337 2.84 28.47 -8.32
C TYR A 337 3.47 27.24 -8.99
N ILE A 338 2.73 26.11 -9.05
CA ILE A 338 3.15 24.89 -9.74
C ILE A 338 3.43 25.18 -11.22
N GLY A 339 2.53 25.89 -11.90
CA GLY A 339 2.71 26.26 -13.31
C GLY A 339 3.99 27.06 -13.54
N THR A 340 4.30 28.00 -12.66
CA THR A 340 5.52 28.83 -12.74
C THR A 340 6.80 28.02 -12.55
N GLU A 341 6.84 27.12 -11.57
CA GLU A 341 8.00 26.25 -11.33
C GLU A 341 8.21 25.26 -12.48
N LEU A 342 7.13 24.69 -13.01
CA LEU A 342 7.19 23.82 -14.18
C LEU A 342 7.63 24.56 -15.44
N ASP A 343 7.21 25.82 -15.64
CA ASP A 343 7.67 26.64 -16.77
C ASP A 343 9.18 26.86 -16.72
N VAL A 344 9.74 27.12 -15.53
CA VAL A 344 11.19 27.23 -15.35
C VAL A 344 11.89 25.93 -15.71
N LEU A 345 11.43 24.79 -15.19
CA LEU A 345 12.02 23.47 -15.48
C LEU A 345 11.95 23.12 -16.97
N PHE A 346 10.77 23.24 -17.57
CA PHE A 346 10.56 22.85 -18.96
C PHE A 346 11.26 23.80 -19.94
N SER A 347 11.42 25.09 -19.61
CA SER A 347 12.23 26.00 -20.45
C SER A 347 13.69 25.55 -20.56
N GLN A 348 14.26 24.93 -19.52
CA GLN A 348 15.61 24.36 -19.56
C GLN A 348 15.66 23.08 -20.40
N LEU A 349 14.63 22.23 -20.30
CA LEU A 349 14.51 21.03 -21.15
C LEU A 349 14.37 21.38 -22.63
N GLU A 350 13.65 22.46 -22.96
CA GLU A 350 13.52 22.97 -24.32
C GLU A 350 14.87 23.36 -24.92
N LEU A 351 15.77 23.96 -24.13
CA LEU A 351 17.15 24.23 -24.56
C LEU A 351 17.94 22.95 -24.82
N GLY A 352 17.71 21.90 -24.02
CA GLY A 352 18.30 20.58 -24.20
C GLY A 352 17.90 19.89 -25.52
N VAL A 353 16.74 20.24 -26.10
CA VAL A 353 16.27 19.68 -27.38
C VAL A 353 17.25 20.00 -28.52
N ASP A 354 17.75 21.23 -28.58
CA ASP A 354 18.66 21.64 -29.65
C ASP A 354 20.03 20.93 -29.55
N ALA A 355 20.57 20.83 -28.35
CA ALA A 355 21.80 20.08 -28.09
C ALA A 355 21.63 18.57 -28.39
N PHE A 356 20.47 18.01 -28.05
CA PHE A 356 20.13 16.63 -28.40
C PHE A 356 20.01 16.43 -29.91
N LEU A 357 19.41 17.37 -30.65
CA LEU A 357 19.32 17.32 -32.11
C LEU A 357 20.72 17.40 -32.75
N ASP A 358 21.60 18.25 -32.24
CA ASP A 358 22.98 18.35 -32.71
C ASP A 358 23.74 17.03 -32.51
N TRP A 359 23.56 16.37 -31.36
CA TRP A 359 24.10 15.04 -31.14
C TRP A 359 23.46 13.99 -32.06
N ASN A 360 22.13 13.97 -32.18
CA ASN A 360 21.39 13.02 -33.01
C ASN A 360 21.80 13.09 -34.49
N PHE A 361 22.03 14.30 -35.00
CA PHE A 361 22.51 14.56 -36.35
C PHE A 361 24.05 14.68 -36.42
N SER A 362 24.79 14.24 -35.40
CA SER A 362 26.24 14.10 -35.48
C SER A 362 26.64 12.68 -35.90
N ILE A 363 27.83 12.55 -36.49
CA ILE A 363 28.40 11.23 -36.82
C ILE A 363 28.55 10.39 -35.54
N LEU A 364 29.11 10.98 -34.48
CA LEU A 364 29.31 10.29 -33.20
C LEU A 364 27.98 9.79 -32.62
N GLY A 365 26.94 10.62 -32.66
CA GLY A 365 25.61 10.28 -32.16
C GLY A 365 25.01 9.06 -32.84
N GLN A 366 25.17 8.94 -34.15
CA GLN A 366 24.65 7.79 -34.90
C GLN A 366 25.34 6.48 -34.53
N TYR A 367 26.66 6.51 -34.34
CA TYR A 367 27.39 5.32 -33.87
C TYR A 367 27.00 4.95 -32.44
N THR A 368 26.77 5.95 -31.57
CA THR A 368 26.27 5.69 -30.22
C THR A 368 24.85 5.13 -30.22
N GLN A 369 23.95 5.60 -31.09
CA GLN A 369 22.59 5.08 -31.22
C GLN A 369 22.56 3.63 -31.72
N LEU A 370 23.43 3.29 -32.68
CA LEU A 370 23.59 1.91 -33.15
C LEU A 370 24.12 1.00 -32.05
N TYR A 371 25.06 1.48 -31.24
CA TYR A 371 25.56 0.77 -30.08
C TYR A 371 24.47 0.56 -29.01
N MET A 372 23.70 1.61 -28.68
CA MET A 372 22.56 1.54 -27.77
C MET A 372 21.51 0.54 -28.26
N LEU A 373 21.14 0.59 -29.55
CA LEU A 373 20.19 -0.34 -30.14
C LEU A 373 20.71 -1.79 -30.13
N ALA A 374 22.01 -1.99 -30.43
CA ALA A 374 22.63 -3.31 -30.39
C ALA A 374 22.70 -3.88 -28.95
N ARG A 375 22.92 -3.02 -27.96
CA ARG A 375 22.97 -3.39 -26.54
C ARG A 375 21.59 -3.71 -25.97
N ALA A 376 20.58 -2.89 -26.27
CA ALA A 376 19.19 -3.07 -25.84
C ALA A 376 18.50 -4.29 -26.48
N GLY A 377 19.10 -4.88 -27.53
CA GLY A 377 18.48 -5.98 -28.27
C GLY A 377 17.17 -5.56 -28.96
N VAL A 378 16.15 -6.43 -28.93
CA VAL A 378 14.80 -6.14 -29.48
C VAL A 378 13.91 -5.42 -28.43
N SER A 379 14.46 -5.03 -27.27
CA SER A 379 13.70 -4.39 -26.19
C SER A 379 13.50 -2.90 -26.46
N ASP A 380 12.27 -2.52 -26.83
CA ASP A 380 11.89 -1.12 -27.04
C ASP A 380 12.05 -0.27 -25.77
N ARG A 381 11.85 -0.85 -24.58
CA ARG A 381 11.86 -0.13 -23.29
C ARG A 381 13.27 0.29 -22.87
N GLU A 382 14.25 -0.59 -23.05
CA GLU A 382 15.66 -0.32 -22.71
C GLU A 382 16.26 0.76 -23.61
N PHE A 383 15.88 0.76 -24.89
CA PHE A 383 16.31 1.80 -25.82
C PHE A 383 15.67 3.16 -25.53
N GLU A 384 14.39 3.20 -25.15
CA GLU A 384 13.73 4.44 -24.70
C GLU A 384 14.39 4.99 -23.42
N GLU A 385 14.82 4.11 -22.51
CA GLU A 385 15.52 4.49 -21.28
C GLU A 385 16.92 5.07 -21.57
N ASP A 386 17.72 4.43 -22.43
CA ASP A 386 19.02 4.93 -22.87
C ASP A 386 18.91 6.31 -23.56
N LEU A 387 17.87 6.52 -24.39
CA LEU A 387 17.61 7.80 -25.04
C LEU A 387 17.20 8.88 -24.05
N ASN A 388 16.38 8.53 -23.06
CA ASN A 388 15.99 9.44 -21.99
C ASN A 388 17.22 9.89 -21.18
N THR A 389 18.04 8.94 -20.72
CA THR A 389 19.29 9.24 -19.99
C THR A 389 20.22 10.10 -20.83
N ARG A 390 20.32 9.82 -22.14
CA ARG A 390 21.16 10.61 -23.04
C ARG A 390 20.63 12.03 -23.22
N PHE A 391 19.32 12.21 -23.34
CA PHE A 391 18.70 13.53 -23.41
C PHE A 391 18.96 14.35 -22.13
N MET A 392 18.78 13.75 -20.95
CA MET A 392 19.05 14.44 -19.68
C MET A 392 20.50 14.93 -19.57
N SER A 393 21.46 14.19 -20.15
CA SER A 393 22.85 14.65 -20.19
C SER A 393 23.09 15.93 -21.01
N PHE A 394 22.13 16.34 -21.87
CA PHE A 394 22.21 17.56 -22.67
C PHE A 394 21.43 18.74 -22.07
N SER A 395 20.43 18.48 -21.25
CA SER A 395 19.73 19.55 -20.53
C SER A 395 20.51 20.01 -19.29
N GLU A 396 21.52 19.25 -18.83
CA GLU A 396 22.19 19.45 -17.52
C GLU A 396 21.21 19.43 -16.33
N VAL A 397 19.97 18.99 -16.58
CA VAL A 397 18.88 18.88 -15.62
C VAL A 397 18.80 17.43 -15.17
N ASP A 398 18.96 17.21 -13.88
CA ASP A 398 18.52 15.97 -13.26
C ASP A 398 17.04 16.10 -12.93
N MET A 399 16.19 15.46 -13.73
CA MET A 399 14.75 15.63 -13.63
C MET A 399 14.19 15.06 -12.33
N ASP A 400 14.82 14.02 -11.76
CA ASP A 400 14.36 13.44 -10.50
C ASP A 400 14.69 14.41 -9.34
N ASP A 401 15.90 14.98 -9.32
CA ASP A 401 16.32 15.95 -8.29
C ASP A 401 15.61 17.31 -8.41
N GLU A 402 15.40 17.83 -9.63
CA GLU A 402 14.70 19.11 -9.82
C GLU A 402 13.20 18.98 -9.50
N LEU A 403 12.55 17.89 -9.88
CA LEU A 403 11.16 17.67 -9.53
C LEU A 403 11.01 17.40 -8.01
N ALA A 404 11.98 16.72 -7.40
CA ALA A 404 12.13 16.65 -5.95
C ALA A 404 12.20 18.04 -5.30
N GLY A 405 13.03 18.91 -5.87
CA GLY A 405 13.19 20.29 -5.45
C GLY A 405 11.92 21.12 -5.59
N ILE A 406 11.22 21.03 -6.72
CA ILE A 406 9.98 21.78 -7.01
C ILE A 406 8.92 21.43 -5.97
N THR A 407 8.62 20.15 -5.78
CA THR A 407 7.54 19.79 -4.85
C THR A 407 7.94 20.08 -3.40
N ASN A 408 9.23 20.04 -3.02
CA ASN A 408 9.64 20.53 -1.71
C ASN A 408 9.40 22.05 -1.54
N ARG A 409 9.59 22.85 -2.59
CA ARG A 409 9.24 24.28 -2.59
C ARG A 409 7.74 24.52 -2.58
N VAL A 410 6.99 23.73 -3.36
CA VAL A 410 5.51 23.74 -3.35
C VAL A 410 5.01 23.40 -1.96
N TYR A 411 5.60 22.40 -1.30
CA TYR A 411 5.26 22.01 0.06
C TYR A 411 5.51 23.13 1.08
N GLN A 412 6.69 23.76 1.06
CA GLN A 412 7.00 24.87 1.96
C GLN A 412 6.05 26.07 1.75
N THR A 413 5.71 26.34 0.49
CA THR A 413 4.73 27.39 0.14
C THR A 413 3.35 27.02 0.65
N PHE A 414 2.94 25.77 0.46
CA PHE A 414 1.67 25.23 0.90
C PHE A 414 1.51 25.33 2.42
N GLU A 415 2.52 24.93 3.19
CA GLU A 415 2.52 25.04 4.65
C GLU A 415 2.30 26.47 5.13
N GLY A 416 3.02 27.43 4.54
CA GLY A 416 2.85 28.85 4.87
C GLY A 416 1.46 29.38 4.56
N GLU A 417 0.88 28.99 3.42
CA GLU A 417 -0.47 29.40 3.03
C GLU A 417 -1.55 28.77 3.90
N LEU A 418 -1.42 27.49 4.27
CA LEU A 418 -2.35 26.85 5.20
C LEU A 418 -2.36 27.53 6.57
N GLN A 419 -1.18 27.92 7.07
CA GLN A 419 -1.07 28.67 8.31
C GLN A 419 -1.75 30.05 8.18
N ALA A 420 -1.58 30.73 7.05
CA ALA A 420 -2.22 32.02 6.79
C ALA A 420 -3.76 31.91 6.72
N VAL A 421 -4.28 30.92 5.98
CA VAL A 421 -5.70 30.58 5.86
C VAL A 421 -6.31 30.30 7.24
N SER A 422 -5.65 29.46 8.03
CA SER A 422 -6.12 29.12 9.37
C SER A 422 -6.19 30.32 10.32
N ASN A 423 -5.16 31.16 10.31
CA ASN A 423 -5.13 32.39 11.12
C ASN A 423 -6.21 33.39 10.66
N ALA A 424 -6.37 33.55 9.34
CA ALA A 424 -7.40 34.40 8.75
C ALA A 424 -8.80 33.93 9.16
N GLN A 425 -9.08 32.63 9.02
CA GLN A 425 -10.35 32.02 9.41
C GLN A 425 -10.67 32.24 10.89
N ASN A 426 -9.72 31.97 11.79
CA ASN A 426 -9.93 32.15 13.24
C ASN A 426 -10.24 33.62 13.58
N SER A 427 -9.52 34.56 12.96
CA SER A 427 -9.77 36.00 13.16
C SER A 427 -11.14 36.43 12.65
N TRP A 428 -11.56 35.88 11.49
CA TRP A 428 -12.83 36.18 10.86
C TRP A 428 -14.01 35.63 11.67
N VAL A 429 -13.96 34.36 12.08
CA VAL A 429 -15.02 33.71 12.89
C VAL A 429 -15.19 34.44 14.22
N SER A 430 -14.08 34.84 14.87
CA SER A 430 -14.12 35.61 16.12
C SER A 430 -14.78 36.99 15.95
N ALA A 431 -14.48 37.68 14.84
CA ALA A 431 -15.09 38.96 14.51
C ALA A 431 -16.59 38.83 14.22
N GLN A 432 -16.98 37.85 13.39
CA GLN A 432 -18.39 37.56 13.07
C GLN A 432 -19.19 37.15 14.29
N PHE A 433 -18.64 36.29 15.14
CA PHE A 433 -19.27 35.92 16.41
C PHE A 433 -19.50 37.14 17.31
N THR A 434 -18.52 38.05 17.40
CA THR A 434 -18.65 39.29 18.18
C THR A 434 -19.72 40.22 17.61
N GLN A 435 -19.83 40.31 16.29
CA GLN A 435 -20.87 41.09 15.61
C GLN A 435 -22.26 40.51 15.86
N LEU A 436 -22.47 39.22 15.59
CA LEU A 436 -23.75 38.53 15.78
C LEU A 436 -24.17 38.54 17.26
N ARG A 437 -23.22 38.41 18.19
CA ARG A 437 -23.49 38.54 19.63
C ARG A 437 -23.96 39.96 20.02
N GLY A 438 -23.51 40.99 19.31
CA GLY A 438 -24.00 42.36 19.51
C GLY A 438 -25.41 42.59 18.98
N GLU A 439 -25.81 41.84 17.95
CA GLU A 439 -27.14 41.88 17.34
C GLU A 439 -28.16 41.03 18.11
N TYR A 440 -27.72 39.90 18.67
CA TYR A 440 -28.53 38.99 19.47
C TYR A 440 -28.04 38.96 20.93
N ASP A 441 -28.78 39.57 21.86
CA ASP A 441 -28.47 39.63 23.31
C ASP A 441 -28.71 38.27 24.01
N CYS A 442 -28.00 37.21 23.59
CA CYS A 442 -28.18 35.84 24.09
C CYS A 442 -27.24 35.47 25.26
N GLY A 443 -26.51 36.42 25.87
CA GLY A 443 -25.67 36.16 27.06
C GLY A 443 -24.47 35.21 26.89
N LEU A 444 -24.00 35.00 25.64
CA LEU A 444 -22.97 34.00 25.31
C LEU A 444 -21.58 34.37 25.84
N ALA A 445 -20.77 33.37 26.20
CA ALA A 445 -19.35 33.59 26.50
C ALA A 445 -18.54 33.90 25.22
N ALA A 446 -17.33 34.45 25.36
CA ALA A 446 -16.43 34.63 24.21
C ALA A 446 -16.00 33.27 23.64
N MET A 447 -15.80 33.22 22.32
CA MET A 447 -15.36 31.99 21.64
C MET A 447 -13.90 31.65 22.01
N PRO A 448 -13.57 30.37 22.27
CA PRO A 448 -12.18 29.95 22.48
C PRO A 448 -11.34 30.09 21.19
N THR A 449 -10.15 30.68 21.30
CA THR A 449 -9.23 30.93 20.18
C THR A 449 -8.62 29.64 19.64
N PHE A 450 -8.56 29.49 18.31
CA PHE A 450 -7.82 28.41 17.66
C PHE A 450 -6.30 28.67 17.65
N GLN A 451 -5.49 27.62 17.85
CA GLN A 451 -4.04 27.65 17.68
C GLN A 451 -3.63 26.61 16.62
N PHE A 452 -3.03 27.08 15.53
CA PHE A 452 -2.62 26.24 14.39
C PHE A 452 -1.62 25.14 14.77
N GLU A 453 -0.72 25.43 15.71
CA GLU A 453 0.31 24.50 16.18
C GLU A 453 -0.27 23.29 16.96
N GLU A 454 -1.40 23.48 17.63
CA GLU A 454 -2.13 22.40 18.30
C GLU A 454 -2.87 21.54 17.28
N PHE A 455 -3.43 22.15 16.23
CA PHE A 455 -4.12 21.45 15.14
C PHE A 455 -3.19 20.51 14.38
N THR A 456 -2.02 20.97 13.92
CA THR A 456 -1.06 20.14 13.16
C THR A 456 -0.49 18.97 13.98
N THR A 457 -0.56 19.05 15.31
CA THR A 457 -0.08 18.01 16.23
C THR A 457 -1.15 16.94 16.51
N TYR A 458 -2.43 17.25 16.31
CA TYR A 458 -3.56 16.37 16.63
C TYR A 458 -4.44 15.96 15.43
N SER A 459 -4.35 16.66 14.29
CA SER A 459 -5.03 16.28 13.05
C SER A 459 -4.20 15.23 12.31
N GLY A 460 -4.72 14.01 12.17
CA GLY A 460 -4.05 12.88 11.49
C GLY A 460 -3.81 13.06 9.99
N VAL A 461 -4.17 14.22 9.42
CA VAL A 461 -4.00 14.58 7.99
C VAL A 461 -3.13 15.85 7.83
N GLY A 462 -2.58 16.38 8.94
CA GLY A 462 -1.78 17.60 8.94
C GLY A 462 -0.48 17.48 8.14
N LEU A 463 -0.43 18.14 6.99
CA LEU A 463 0.75 18.39 6.13
C LEU A 463 1.43 17.18 5.46
N SER A 464 1.31 15.96 5.97
CA SER A 464 2.13 14.82 5.51
C SER A 464 1.84 14.31 4.09
N VAL A 465 0.68 14.62 3.52
CA VAL A 465 0.19 13.99 2.28
C VAL A 465 1.03 14.40 1.06
N LEU A 466 1.46 15.66 0.97
CA LEU A 466 2.24 16.14 -0.17
C LEU A 466 3.69 15.60 -0.19
N SER A 467 4.13 14.93 0.89
CA SER A 467 5.51 14.42 1.01
C SER A 467 5.71 12.99 0.49
N ALA A 468 4.65 12.17 0.39
CA ALA A 468 4.82 10.72 0.23
C ALA A 468 4.65 10.17 -1.20
N SER A 469 3.92 10.84 -2.10
CA SER A 469 3.48 10.21 -3.38
C SER A 469 4.00 10.86 -4.67
N ALA A 470 4.57 12.07 -4.62
CA ALA A 470 4.79 12.87 -5.83
C ALA A 470 6.07 12.53 -6.64
N TYR A 471 7.03 11.76 -6.10
CA TYR A 471 8.39 11.74 -6.65
C TYR A 471 8.82 10.42 -7.31
N THR A 472 7.98 9.38 -7.26
CA THR A 472 8.40 8.07 -7.77
C THR A 472 8.30 8.00 -9.29
N GLY A 473 9.41 8.30 -9.97
CA GLY A 473 9.72 7.79 -11.31
C GLY A 473 9.08 8.53 -12.47
N PHE A 474 9.16 9.85 -12.52
CA PHE A 474 8.79 10.60 -13.71
C PHE A 474 9.78 10.31 -14.86
N ARG A 475 9.28 9.70 -15.94
CA ARG A 475 10.04 9.48 -17.18
C ARG A 475 9.45 10.36 -18.27
N LEU A 476 10.28 11.01 -19.09
CA LEU A 476 9.84 11.70 -20.32
C LEU A 476 9.44 10.68 -21.40
N ALA A 477 8.49 9.80 -21.09
CA ALA A 477 8.15 8.63 -21.91
C ALA A 477 7.68 9.02 -23.31
N ASN A 478 6.93 10.12 -23.41
CA ASN A 478 6.48 10.63 -24.71
C ASN A 478 7.64 11.19 -25.54
N PHE A 479 8.58 11.89 -24.90
CA PHE A 479 9.80 12.37 -25.57
C PHE A 479 10.64 11.19 -26.08
N ALA A 480 10.95 10.23 -25.21
CA ALA A 480 11.78 9.07 -25.54
C ALA A 480 11.17 8.23 -26.67
N ARG A 481 9.84 8.06 -26.66
CA ARG A 481 9.11 7.37 -27.73
C ARG A 481 9.19 8.10 -29.08
N VAL A 482 8.99 9.42 -29.09
CA VAL A 482 9.10 10.24 -30.31
C VAL A 482 10.54 10.23 -30.84
N ALA A 483 11.52 10.42 -29.96
CA ALA A 483 12.95 10.35 -30.29
C ALA A 483 13.31 8.98 -30.87
N ARG A 484 12.86 7.88 -30.25
CA ARG A 484 13.07 6.51 -30.75
C ARG A 484 12.49 6.34 -32.15
N MET A 485 11.22 6.70 -32.37
CA MET A 485 10.57 6.53 -33.67
C MET A 485 11.28 7.30 -34.77
N ALA A 486 11.81 8.49 -34.46
CA ALA A 486 12.62 9.26 -35.41
C ALA A 486 13.98 8.59 -35.69
N ILE A 487 14.67 8.12 -34.65
CA ILE A 487 15.96 7.44 -34.74
C ILE A 487 15.84 6.12 -35.52
N GLN A 488 14.85 5.29 -35.23
CA GLN A 488 14.59 4.04 -35.96
C GLN A 488 14.28 4.31 -37.45
N ARG A 489 13.48 5.34 -37.77
CA ARG A 489 13.21 5.75 -39.16
C ARG A 489 14.50 6.21 -39.86
N ALA A 490 15.36 6.96 -39.20
CA ALA A 490 16.64 7.41 -39.75
C ALA A 490 17.60 6.24 -40.00
N ILE A 491 17.70 5.30 -39.05
CA ILE A 491 18.52 4.08 -39.18
C ILE A 491 18.03 3.22 -40.36
N LEU A 492 16.72 3.01 -40.50
CA LEU A 492 16.12 2.23 -41.59
C LEU A 492 16.36 2.88 -42.97
N ARG A 493 16.19 4.20 -43.09
CA ARG A 493 16.47 4.94 -44.34
C ARG A 493 17.94 4.84 -44.75
N ARG A 494 18.85 4.94 -43.80
CA ARG A 494 20.31 4.85 -44.04
C ARG A 494 20.77 3.42 -44.33
N GLY A 495 20.15 2.42 -43.70
CA GLY A 495 20.36 0.99 -44.00
C GLY A 495 19.90 0.62 -45.41
N ALA A 496 18.76 1.14 -45.86
CA ALA A 496 18.27 0.98 -47.23
C ALA A 496 19.15 1.70 -48.26
N ALA A 497 19.70 2.88 -47.93
CA ALA A 497 20.64 3.60 -48.80
C ALA A 497 21.97 2.84 -48.98
N LYS A 498 22.47 2.17 -47.92
CA LYS A 498 23.66 1.31 -48.00
C LYS A 498 23.41 0.02 -48.81
N ALA A 499 22.19 -0.51 -48.81
CA ALA A 499 21.79 -1.62 -49.68
C ALA A 499 21.61 -1.20 -51.16
N GLY A 500 21.32 0.08 -51.42
CA GLY A 500 21.27 0.65 -52.78
C GLY A 500 22.64 0.93 -53.39
N GLN A 501 23.64 1.30 -52.57
CA GLN A 501 25.02 1.57 -53.04
C GLN A 501 25.87 0.31 -53.24
N SER A 502 25.49 -0.84 -52.69
CA SER A 502 26.17 -2.12 -52.94
C SER A 502 25.87 -2.74 -54.32
N ALA A 503 25.00 -2.11 -55.14
CA ALA A 503 24.70 -2.57 -56.49
C ALA A 503 25.73 -2.16 -57.55
N THR A 504 26.71 -1.29 -57.25
CA THR A 504 27.66 -0.76 -58.27
C THR A 504 29.14 -1.00 -58.01
N SER A 505 29.53 -1.84 -57.03
CA SER A 505 30.93 -2.28 -56.91
C SER A 505 31.03 -3.76 -56.55
N ALA A 506 31.12 -4.60 -57.59
CA ALA A 506 31.63 -5.95 -57.47
C ALA A 506 33.08 -5.88 -56.96
N GLY A 507 33.33 -6.16 -55.68
CA GLY A 507 34.69 -6.21 -55.15
C GLY A 507 34.94 -6.00 -53.65
N ALA A 508 33.92 -5.84 -52.79
CA ALA A 508 34.15 -5.68 -51.34
C ALA A 508 33.20 -6.49 -50.45
N GLY A 509 32.71 -7.63 -50.96
CA GLY A 509 32.04 -8.63 -50.11
C GLY A 509 33.06 -9.41 -49.29
N ALA A 510 33.62 -8.81 -48.23
CA ALA A 510 34.34 -9.53 -47.17
C ALA A 510 34.83 -8.66 -46.00
N VAL A 511 34.86 -7.32 -46.07
CA VAL A 511 35.78 -6.61 -45.15
C VAL A 511 35.21 -6.30 -43.77
N CYS A 512 33.90 -6.22 -43.52
CA CYS A 512 33.44 -6.24 -42.13
C CYS A 512 32.02 -6.76 -41.99
N GLY A 513 31.89 -8.00 -41.52
CA GLY A 513 30.64 -8.59 -41.02
C GLY A 513 30.20 -7.92 -39.72
N PRO A 514 29.74 -8.65 -38.69
CA PRO A 514 29.22 -8.10 -37.42
C PRO A 514 30.19 -7.18 -36.64
N PHE A 515 31.43 -7.00 -37.12
CA PHE A 515 32.49 -6.18 -36.55
C PHE A 515 32.74 -4.86 -37.30
N VAL A 516 31.74 -4.27 -37.97
CA VAL A 516 31.82 -2.94 -38.63
C VAL A 516 32.49 -1.85 -37.77
N LEU A 517 32.41 -1.95 -36.42
CA LEU A 517 33.07 -1.05 -35.49
C LEU A 517 34.62 -1.02 -35.62
N VAL A 518 35.25 -2.05 -36.21
CA VAL A 518 36.71 -2.20 -36.26
C VAL A 518 37.30 -1.95 -37.66
N CYS A 519 36.54 -2.17 -38.74
CA CYS A 519 37.05 -1.90 -40.09
C CYS A 519 36.73 -0.48 -40.55
N GLY A 520 37.58 0.46 -40.15
CA GLY A 520 37.88 1.65 -40.96
C GLY A 520 36.89 2.81 -40.88
N ALA A 521 36.95 3.56 -39.77
CA ALA A 521 36.39 4.91 -39.66
C ALA A 521 36.94 5.93 -40.68
N ALA A 522 37.95 5.58 -41.49
CA ALA A 522 38.64 6.51 -42.40
C ALA A 522 38.15 6.49 -43.87
N ILE A 523 37.42 5.47 -44.34
CA ILE A 523 37.06 5.35 -45.77
C ILE A 523 35.59 5.71 -46.06
N PHE A 524 34.68 5.67 -45.07
CA PHE A 524 33.26 6.00 -45.24
C PHE A 524 32.79 7.30 -44.56
N ALA A 525 33.68 7.99 -43.84
CA ALA A 525 33.32 9.19 -43.08
C ALA A 525 32.69 10.30 -43.95
N GLY A 526 33.14 10.47 -45.20
CA GLY A 526 32.58 11.48 -46.11
C GLY A 526 31.18 11.14 -46.64
N ALA A 527 30.92 9.86 -46.95
CA ALA A 527 29.61 9.40 -47.41
C ALA A 527 28.59 9.39 -46.25
N ASP A 528 29.01 8.94 -45.07
CA ASP A 528 28.21 9.01 -43.86
C ASP A 528 27.92 10.49 -43.51
N PHE A 529 28.92 11.39 -43.55
CA PHE A 529 28.72 12.83 -43.31
C PHE A 529 27.70 13.45 -44.27
N ALA A 530 27.77 13.14 -45.58
CA ALA A 530 26.81 13.64 -46.56
C ALA A 530 25.39 13.11 -46.31
N LEU A 531 25.24 11.84 -45.96
CA LEU A 531 23.95 11.24 -45.60
C LEU A 531 23.39 11.82 -44.30
N VAL A 532 24.23 12.06 -43.30
CA VAL A 532 23.88 12.72 -42.05
C VAL A 532 23.37 14.13 -42.33
N LYS A 533 24.10 14.93 -43.12
CA LYS A 533 23.71 16.31 -43.45
C LYS A 533 22.44 16.39 -44.30
N ALA A 534 22.25 15.46 -45.23
CA ALA A 534 21.01 15.37 -46.00
C ALA A 534 19.81 15.02 -45.11
N ASP A 535 19.98 14.10 -44.16
CA ASP A 535 18.92 13.71 -43.22
C ASP A 535 18.62 14.81 -42.20
N GLU A 536 19.65 15.51 -41.73
CA GLU A 536 19.53 16.70 -40.87
C GLU A 536 18.71 17.78 -41.56
N TYR A 537 19.09 18.18 -42.79
CA TYR A 537 18.38 19.21 -43.53
C TYR A 537 16.90 18.86 -43.77
N ALA A 538 16.60 17.58 -44.02
CA ALA A 538 15.24 17.14 -44.32
C ALA A 538 14.36 16.95 -43.08
N ASN A 539 14.92 16.52 -41.95
CA ASN A 539 14.14 16.04 -40.80
C ASN A 539 14.39 16.78 -39.49
N ARG A 540 15.40 17.67 -39.37
CA ARG A 540 15.73 18.37 -38.11
C ARG A 540 14.57 19.20 -37.58
N GLU A 541 14.00 20.08 -38.39
CA GLU A 541 12.88 20.94 -37.96
C GLU A 541 11.63 20.15 -37.59
N ARG A 542 11.34 19.10 -38.36
CA ARG A 542 10.22 18.20 -38.08
C ARG A 542 10.42 17.48 -36.75
N LEU A 543 11.61 16.93 -36.50
CA LEU A 543 11.91 16.22 -35.26
C LEU A 543 11.91 17.18 -34.08
N ARG A 544 12.45 18.39 -34.24
CA ARG A 544 12.35 19.46 -33.24
C ARG A 544 10.90 19.70 -32.84
N ALA A 545 10.02 19.92 -33.82
CA ALA A 545 8.59 20.15 -33.55
C ALA A 545 7.92 18.96 -32.85
N GLU A 546 8.22 17.72 -33.26
CA GLU A 546 7.68 16.51 -32.63
C GLU A 546 8.18 16.35 -31.18
N LEU A 547 9.45 16.68 -30.89
CA LEU A 547 10.03 16.62 -29.52
C LEU A 547 9.50 17.73 -28.62
N MET A 548 9.37 18.96 -29.13
CA MET A 548 8.76 20.07 -28.39
C MET A 548 7.29 19.76 -28.05
N ALA A 549 6.54 19.19 -28.99
CA ALA A 549 5.17 18.73 -28.72
C ALA A 549 5.13 17.62 -27.65
N ALA A 550 6.13 16.73 -27.62
CA ALA A 550 6.23 15.71 -26.59
C ALA A 550 6.55 16.31 -25.20
N LEU A 551 7.43 17.31 -25.13
CA LEU A 551 7.73 18.03 -23.87
C LEU A 551 6.51 18.78 -23.34
N THR A 552 5.78 19.50 -24.20
CA THR A 552 4.54 20.20 -23.78
C THR A 552 3.47 19.23 -23.27
N THR A 553 3.34 18.05 -23.88
CA THR A 553 2.44 16.98 -23.42
C THR A 553 2.86 16.46 -22.04
N GLU A 554 4.16 16.30 -21.84
CA GLU A 554 4.70 15.81 -20.57
C GLU A 554 4.55 16.85 -19.45
N ARG A 555 4.80 18.14 -19.74
CA ARG A 555 4.54 19.26 -18.84
C ARG A 555 3.10 19.23 -18.34
N ALA A 556 2.14 19.15 -19.26
CA ALA A 556 0.71 19.13 -18.91
C ALA A 556 0.33 17.92 -18.05
N ARG A 557 0.95 16.75 -18.28
CA ARG A 557 0.74 15.55 -17.47
C ARG A 557 1.23 15.75 -16.03
N ILE A 558 2.43 16.30 -15.87
CA ILE A 558 3.03 16.56 -14.55
C ILE A 558 2.22 17.63 -13.81
N GLU A 559 1.89 18.72 -14.48
CA GLU A 559 1.06 19.81 -13.93
C GLU A 559 -0.29 19.31 -13.45
N SER A 560 -1.00 18.51 -14.27
CA SER A 560 -2.27 17.92 -13.87
C SER A 560 -2.15 17.02 -12.64
N SER A 561 -1.09 16.21 -12.56
CA SER A 561 -0.87 15.29 -11.45
C SER A 561 -0.55 16.02 -10.15
N LEU A 562 0.25 17.08 -10.20
CA LEU A 562 0.55 17.91 -9.03
C LEU A 562 -0.69 18.70 -8.58
N ASN A 563 -1.44 19.29 -9.51
CA ASN A 563 -2.65 20.04 -9.19
C ASN A 563 -3.76 19.16 -8.60
N GLU A 564 -3.88 17.89 -9.01
CA GLU A 564 -4.82 16.94 -8.42
C GLU A 564 -4.44 16.58 -6.97
N GLN A 565 -3.15 16.34 -6.72
CA GLN A 565 -2.63 16.08 -5.38
C GLN A 565 -2.81 17.28 -4.44
N SER A 566 -2.50 18.49 -4.92
CA SER A 566 -2.69 19.72 -4.14
C SER A 566 -4.17 19.97 -3.83
N ARG A 567 -5.07 19.76 -4.78
CA ARG A 567 -6.53 19.89 -4.56
C ARG A 567 -7.02 18.94 -3.48
N TRP A 568 -6.67 17.66 -3.59
CA TRP A 568 -7.06 16.67 -2.60
C TRP A 568 -6.55 17.05 -1.19
N ALA A 569 -5.32 17.56 -1.08
CA ALA A 569 -4.75 17.99 0.20
C ALA A 569 -5.44 19.24 0.78
N ILE A 570 -5.88 20.17 -0.08
CA ILE A 570 -6.66 21.35 0.33
C ILE A 570 -8.03 20.92 0.83
N GLU A 571 -8.74 20.08 0.06
CA GLU A 571 -10.07 19.56 0.41
C GLU A 571 -10.02 18.80 1.75
N SER A 572 -9.01 17.96 1.97
CA SER A 572 -8.86 17.23 3.22
C SER A 572 -8.58 18.15 4.41
N PHE A 573 -7.69 19.13 4.23
CA PHE A 573 -7.39 20.11 5.29
C PHE A 573 -8.63 20.93 5.67
N GLN A 574 -9.45 21.30 4.69
CA GLN A 574 -10.68 22.04 4.95
C GLN A 574 -11.75 21.20 5.64
N ALA A 575 -11.89 19.93 5.27
CA ALA A 575 -12.79 19.02 5.97
C ALA A 575 -12.41 18.91 7.47
N ASP A 576 -11.12 18.77 7.78
CA ASP A 576 -10.62 18.73 9.16
C ASP A 576 -10.86 20.06 9.90
N LEU A 577 -10.68 21.21 9.24
CA LEU A 577 -11.00 22.51 9.82
C LEU A 577 -12.50 22.67 10.10
N ALA A 578 -13.36 22.21 9.19
CA ALA A 578 -14.81 22.27 9.36
C ALA A 578 -15.27 21.37 10.53
N GLU A 579 -14.74 20.15 10.63
CA GLU A 579 -15.04 19.22 11.72
C GLU A 579 -14.66 19.81 13.09
N GLN A 580 -13.49 20.46 13.20
CA GLN A 580 -13.10 21.13 14.43
C GLN A 580 -13.96 22.35 14.77
N GLN A 581 -14.41 23.11 13.76
CA GLN A 581 -15.35 24.20 14.00
C GLN A 581 -16.68 23.66 14.51
N GLU A 582 -17.17 22.56 13.94
CA GLU A 582 -18.38 21.88 14.39
C GLU A 582 -18.24 21.38 15.84
N GLU A 583 -17.09 20.80 16.22
CA GLU A 583 -16.83 20.38 17.60
C GLU A 583 -16.90 21.57 18.57
N LYS A 584 -16.35 22.72 18.19
CA LYS A 584 -16.44 23.95 19.01
C LYS A 584 -17.86 24.48 19.11
N PHE A 585 -18.61 24.48 18.02
CA PHE A 585 -20.03 24.87 18.03
C PHE A 585 -20.85 23.90 18.89
N ASN A 586 -20.54 22.60 18.85
CA ASN A 586 -21.13 21.57 19.70
C ASN A 586 -20.81 21.80 21.19
N ILE A 587 -19.56 22.12 21.54
CA ILE A 587 -19.16 22.46 22.92
C ILE A 587 -19.89 23.72 23.41
N LEU A 588 -20.01 24.75 22.58
CA LEU A 588 -20.75 25.98 22.92
C LEU A 588 -22.25 25.70 23.08
N ARG A 589 -22.84 24.90 22.17
CA ARG A 589 -24.23 24.47 22.23
C ARG A 589 -24.53 23.65 23.48
N ASP A 590 -23.71 22.66 23.79
CA ASP A 590 -23.96 21.67 24.85
C ASP A 590 -23.47 22.14 26.22
N GLY A 591 -22.40 22.94 26.26
CA GLY A 591 -21.87 23.59 27.46
C GLY A 591 -22.83 24.60 28.08
N LEU A 592 -23.69 25.23 27.27
CA LEU A 592 -24.75 26.14 27.72
C LEU A 592 -26.04 25.40 28.15
N LEU A 593 -26.26 24.18 27.65
CA LEU A 593 -27.39 23.33 28.08
C LEU A 593 -27.17 22.70 29.45
N ARG A 594 -25.94 22.66 29.97
CA ARG A 594 -25.64 22.32 31.37
C ARG A 594 -25.61 23.58 32.23
N LYS A 595 -26.76 23.95 32.78
CA LYS A 595 -26.81 24.91 33.90
C LYS A 595 -25.88 24.39 35.03
N PRO A 596 -24.95 25.19 35.57
CA PRO A 596 -24.13 24.75 36.69
C PRO A 596 -25.04 24.38 37.89
N PRO A 597 -24.74 23.29 38.62
CA PRO A 597 -25.47 22.99 39.83
C PRO A 597 -25.16 24.07 40.88
N ASN A 598 -26.17 24.87 41.19
CA ASN A 598 -26.24 25.92 42.22
C ASN A 598 -25.75 27.33 41.82
N SER A 599 -26.72 28.19 41.50
CA SER A 599 -26.73 29.57 42.00
C SER A 599 -28.06 29.79 42.75
N ARG A 600 -27.99 29.76 44.08
CA ARG A 600 -28.94 30.48 44.95
C ARG A 600 -28.45 31.89 45.13
#